data_AF-A0AA96GN77-F1
#
_entry.id   AF-A0AA96GN77-F1
#
_cell.length_a   1.000
_cell.length_b   1.000
_cell.length_c   1.000
_cell.angle_alpha   90.00
_cell.angle_beta   90.00
_cell.angle_gamma   90.00
#
_symmetry.space_group_name_H-M   'P 1'
#
loop_
_entity.id
_entity.type
_entity.pdbx_description
1 polymer ?
#
loop_
_entity_poly.entity_id
_entity_poly.type
_entity_poly.pdbx_seq_one_letter_code
_entity_poly.pdbx_strand_id
1 'polypeptide(L)'
;MQHKIFQAVFHAALLVTLAFASACTTLDYRSVQGEFADAVAADNAWSVSPLGGNAADGLYGSIHTELTDMYIAGLDARLRPNAWLLRAVSAWRLGDFSDARTSAVAGIDKLSEVQRGSRDHVMLAMLDGLIIDSDLLIKFRDRGNRVTINDYQSIFSPDFDTGLKALDDGFAQAGPATPPEMGWYYHYHRWRLLQNWRTVVNSINDQDRATARADSEGKVGQDLRQAMEEEKGKIPDNHPLHLLIFAHEKS
;
A
#
# COMPACT_ATOMS: atom_id res chain seq x y z
N MET A 1 -7.56 14.46 -27.46
CA MET A 1 -6.41 14.85 -26.60
C MET A 1 -6.39 14.05 -25.29
N GLN A 2 -7.52 13.95 -24.57
CA GLN A 2 -7.64 13.17 -23.31
C GLN A 2 -7.09 11.72 -23.37
N HIS A 3 -7.28 10.97 -24.46
CA HIS A 3 -6.75 9.60 -24.58
C HIS A 3 -5.22 9.47 -24.45
N LYS A 4 -4.43 10.49 -24.85
CA LYS A 4 -2.97 10.43 -24.73
C LYS A 4 -2.47 10.74 -23.32
N ILE A 5 -3.26 11.49 -22.54
CA ILE A 5 -2.98 11.76 -21.12
C ILE A 5 -3.19 10.46 -20.32
N PHE A 6 -4.25 9.70 -20.63
CA PHE A 6 -4.49 8.38 -20.03
C PHE A 6 -3.31 7.41 -20.19
N GLN A 7 -2.69 7.32 -21.38
CA GLN A 7 -1.55 6.40 -21.58
C GLN A 7 -0.26 6.84 -20.87
N ALA A 8 -0.03 8.15 -20.70
CA ALA A 8 1.13 8.67 -20.00
C ALA A 8 1.05 8.46 -18.47
N VAL A 9 -0.17 8.54 -17.90
CA VAL A 9 -0.43 8.31 -16.47
C VAL A 9 -0.13 6.86 -16.05
N PHE A 10 -0.28 5.89 -16.94
CA PHE A 10 -0.12 4.45 -16.64
C PHE A 10 1.34 3.99 -16.44
N HIS A 11 2.34 4.74 -16.90
CA HIS A 11 3.74 4.27 -16.92
C HIS A 11 4.57 4.70 -15.69
N ALA A 12 4.07 5.60 -14.85
CA ALA A 12 4.91 6.31 -13.87
C ALA A 12 5.11 5.58 -12.53
N ALA A 13 4.21 4.67 -12.13
CA ALA A 13 4.19 4.15 -10.75
C ALA A 13 5.16 2.98 -10.48
N LEU A 14 5.53 2.18 -11.48
CA LEU A 14 6.34 0.98 -11.26
C LEU A 14 7.16 0.52 -12.48
N LEU A 15 7.99 1.41 -13.05
CA LEU A 15 8.88 1.05 -14.15
C LEU A 15 9.97 0.05 -13.69
N VAL A 16 9.68 -1.24 -13.87
CA VAL A 16 10.61 -2.35 -13.62
C VAL A 16 11.37 -2.65 -14.92
N THR A 17 12.60 -2.17 -15.03
CA THR A 17 13.50 -2.52 -16.14
C THR A 17 14.81 -3.10 -15.64
N LEU A 18 15.03 -4.40 -15.87
CA LEU A 18 16.37 -5.02 -15.89
C LEU A 18 16.40 -6.31 -16.74
N ALA A 19 17.45 -6.42 -17.55
CA ALA A 19 17.90 -7.59 -18.33
C ALA A 19 19.42 -7.71 -18.08
N PHE A 20 20.16 -8.83 -18.19
CA PHE A 20 20.01 -10.16 -18.81
C PHE A 20 20.81 -11.20 -17.95
N ALA A 21 20.65 -12.52 -18.03
CA ALA A 21 19.56 -13.37 -18.54
C ALA A 21 19.79 -14.85 -18.14
N SER A 22 18.74 -15.54 -17.70
CA SER A 22 18.68 -17.00 -17.53
C SER A 22 17.41 -17.50 -18.21
N ALA A 23 17.52 -17.89 -19.48
CA ALA A 23 16.45 -17.69 -20.48
C ALA A 23 15.10 -18.39 -20.23
N CYS A 24 15.01 -19.44 -19.42
CA CYS A 24 13.73 -20.11 -19.15
C CYS A 24 12.97 -19.41 -18.00
N THR A 25 13.55 -19.39 -16.79
CA THR A 25 12.92 -18.81 -15.59
C THR A 25 12.86 -17.27 -15.62
N THR A 26 13.73 -16.60 -16.38
CA THR A 26 13.68 -15.12 -16.52
C THR A 26 12.55 -14.65 -17.45
N LEU A 27 12.12 -15.46 -18.41
CA LEU A 27 10.98 -15.12 -19.28
C LEU A 27 9.66 -15.30 -18.52
N ASP A 28 9.55 -16.39 -17.76
CA ASP A 28 8.42 -16.69 -16.87
C ASP A 28 8.21 -15.56 -15.85
N TYR A 29 9.27 -15.19 -15.11
CA TYR A 29 9.20 -14.12 -14.12
C TYR A 29 8.88 -12.73 -14.70
N ARG A 30 9.20 -12.48 -15.97
CA ARG A 30 8.78 -11.25 -16.66
C ARG A 30 7.28 -11.24 -16.98
N SER A 31 6.66 -12.41 -17.18
CA SER A 31 5.22 -12.54 -17.31
C SER A 31 4.55 -12.09 -16.01
N VAL A 32 5.01 -12.60 -14.86
CA VAL A 32 4.54 -12.20 -13.53
C VAL A 32 4.70 -10.69 -13.29
N GLN A 33 5.84 -10.11 -13.67
CA GLN A 33 6.07 -8.66 -13.57
C GLN A 33 5.11 -7.84 -14.44
N GLY A 34 4.77 -8.34 -15.64
CA GLY A 34 3.77 -7.73 -16.51
C GLY A 34 2.35 -7.85 -15.93
N GLU A 35 1.96 -9.03 -15.47
CA GLU A 35 0.66 -9.27 -14.85
C GLU A 35 0.47 -8.42 -13.58
N PHE A 36 1.53 -8.21 -12.79
CA PHE A 36 1.47 -7.31 -11.64
C PHE A 36 1.29 -5.85 -12.04
N ALA A 37 1.92 -5.40 -13.13
CA ALA A 37 1.70 -4.06 -13.66
C ALA A 37 0.25 -3.88 -14.16
N ASP A 38 -0.31 -4.89 -14.83
CA ASP A 38 -1.71 -4.91 -15.25
C ASP A 38 -2.68 -4.96 -14.06
N ALA A 39 -2.36 -5.69 -12.99
CA ALA A 39 -3.13 -5.73 -11.75
C ALA A 39 -3.19 -4.34 -11.07
N VAL A 40 -2.04 -3.69 -10.91
CA VAL A 40 -1.94 -2.32 -10.38
C VAL A 40 -2.66 -1.31 -11.29
N ALA A 41 -2.58 -1.48 -12.60
CA ALA A 41 -3.29 -0.63 -13.56
C ALA A 41 -4.82 -0.79 -13.47
N ALA A 42 -5.31 -2.02 -13.34
CA ALA A 42 -6.73 -2.33 -13.15
C ALA A 42 -7.27 -1.78 -11.82
N ASP A 43 -6.52 -1.94 -10.72
CA ASP A 43 -6.90 -1.45 -9.39
C ASP A 43 -6.97 0.09 -9.34
N ASN A 44 -5.98 0.77 -9.91
CA ASN A 44 -5.99 2.24 -10.01
C ASN A 44 -7.15 2.73 -10.88
N ALA A 45 -7.46 2.03 -11.99
CA ALA A 45 -8.59 2.36 -12.84
C ALA A 45 -9.94 2.16 -12.14
N TRP A 46 -10.10 1.06 -11.39
CA TRP A 46 -11.30 0.78 -10.60
C TRP A 46 -11.48 1.79 -9.46
N SER A 47 -10.39 2.15 -8.78
CA SER A 47 -10.39 3.19 -7.73
C SER A 47 -10.88 4.55 -8.24
N VAL A 48 -10.57 4.91 -9.50
CA VAL A 48 -11.04 6.15 -10.14
C VAL A 48 -12.44 6.02 -10.76
N SER A 49 -12.83 4.82 -11.21
CA SER A 49 -14.12 4.56 -11.84
C SER A 49 -14.65 3.16 -11.51
N PRO A 50 -15.36 2.99 -10.37
CA PRO A 50 -15.79 1.67 -9.88
C PRO A 50 -17.00 1.08 -10.63
N LEU A 51 -17.38 1.65 -11.78
CA LEU A 51 -18.50 1.20 -12.61
C LEU A 51 -18.14 -0.01 -13.50
N GLY A 52 -16.85 -0.36 -13.60
CA GLY A 52 -16.38 -1.62 -14.17
C GLY A 52 -16.18 -2.70 -13.12
N GLY A 53 -16.22 -3.97 -13.52
CA GLY A 53 -15.81 -5.07 -12.63
C GLY A 53 -14.32 -4.98 -12.31
N ASN A 54 -13.94 -5.21 -11.05
CA ASN A 54 -12.55 -5.20 -10.63
C ASN A 54 -11.82 -6.43 -11.18
N ALA A 55 -10.96 -6.24 -12.19
CA ALA A 55 -10.12 -7.31 -12.74
C ALA A 55 -8.85 -7.56 -11.92
N ALA A 56 -8.46 -6.65 -11.02
CA ALA A 56 -7.19 -6.73 -10.31
C ALA A 56 -7.11 -7.94 -9.37
N ASP A 57 -8.21 -8.31 -8.71
CA ASP A 57 -8.24 -9.41 -7.75
C ASP A 57 -7.90 -10.76 -8.40
N GLY A 58 -8.32 -10.98 -9.66
CA GLY A 58 -7.97 -12.17 -10.43
C GLY A 58 -6.48 -12.22 -10.76
N LEU A 59 -5.90 -11.09 -11.14
CA LEU A 59 -4.48 -10.97 -11.50
C LEU A 59 -3.58 -11.10 -10.26
N TYR A 60 -3.91 -10.43 -9.15
CA TYR A 60 -3.25 -10.62 -7.86
C TYR A 60 -3.36 -12.08 -7.38
N GLY A 61 -4.49 -12.75 -7.58
CA GLY A 61 -4.69 -14.16 -7.28
C GLY A 61 -3.74 -15.08 -8.06
N SER A 62 -3.57 -14.85 -9.37
CA SER A 62 -2.62 -15.59 -10.22
C SER A 62 -1.18 -15.41 -9.73
N ILE A 63 -0.74 -14.17 -9.54
CA ILE A 63 0.62 -13.82 -9.10
C ILE A 63 0.94 -14.43 -7.73
N HIS A 64 -0.02 -14.37 -6.79
CA HIS A 64 0.09 -14.96 -5.47
C HIS A 64 0.24 -16.49 -5.54
N THR A 65 -0.50 -17.14 -6.43
CA THR A 65 -0.45 -18.59 -6.65
C THR A 65 0.84 -19.05 -7.34
N GLU A 66 1.37 -18.27 -8.29
CA GLU A 66 2.58 -18.63 -9.06
C GLU A 66 3.86 -18.48 -8.22
N LEU A 67 3.97 -17.40 -7.42
CA LEU A 67 5.17 -17.03 -6.66
C LEU A 67 5.39 -17.87 -5.38
N THR A 68 5.26 -19.18 -5.49
CA THR A 68 5.59 -20.15 -4.43
C THR A 68 7.05 -20.02 -3.97
N ASP A 69 7.32 -20.43 -2.74
CA ASP A 69 8.67 -20.46 -2.15
C ASP A 69 9.68 -21.19 -3.06
N MET A 70 9.24 -22.28 -3.71
CA MET A 70 10.04 -23.07 -4.64
C MET A 70 10.33 -22.31 -5.93
N TYR A 71 9.35 -21.59 -6.49
CA TYR A 71 9.53 -20.73 -7.65
C TYR A 71 10.56 -19.63 -7.34
N ILE A 72 10.37 -18.90 -6.23
CA ILE A 72 11.28 -17.81 -5.83
C ILE A 72 12.69 -18.34 -5.54
N ALA A 73 12.82 -19.52 -4.92
CA ALA A 73 14.12 -20.17 -4.71
C ALA A 73 14.83 -20.54 -6.03
N GLY A 74 14.08 -20.84 -7.09
CA GLY A 74 14.59 -21.11 -8.44
C GLY A 74 15.04 -19.88 -9.23
N LEU A 75 14.65 -18.67 -8.82
CA LEU A 75 15.09 -17.42 -9.46
C LEU A 75 16.56 -17.08 -9.15
N ASP A 76 17.16 -16.25 -10.01
CA ASP A 76 18.43 -15.58 -9.70
C ASP A 76 18.32 -14.81 -8.38
N ALA A 77 19.35 -14.88 -7.53
CA ALA A 77 19.36 -14.26 -6.21
C ALA A 77 19.01 -12.76 -6.22
N ARG A 78 19.34 -12.04 -7.31
CA ARG A 78 19.03 -10.61 -7.49
C ARG A 78 17.55 -10.32 -7.71
N LEU A 79 16.80 -11.29 -8.23
CA LEU A 79 15.36 -11.17 -8.52
C LEU A 79 14.48 -11.53 -7.32
N ARG A 80 14.99 -12.36 -6.38
CA ARG A 80 14.20 -12.90 -5.26
C ARG A 80 13.55 -11.84 -4.36
N PRO A 81 14.22 -10.74 -3.97
CA PRO A 81 13.57 -9.73 -3.12
C PRO A 81 12.39 -9.05 -3.82
N ASN A 82 12.51 -8.84 -5.14
CA ASN A 82 11.42 -8.30 -5.94
C ASN A 82 10.26 -9.29 -6.05
N ALA A 83 10.54 -10.59 -6.22
CA ALA A 83 9.50 -11.62 -6.28
C ALA A 83 8.73 -11.74 -4.95
N TRP A 84 9.44 -11.71 -3.82
CA TRP A 84 8.81 -11.65 -2.49
C TRP A 84 7.96 -10.39 -2.32
N LEU A 85 8.39 -9.23 -2.82
CA LEU A 85 7.58 -8.01 -2.82
C LEU A 85 6.30 -8.15 -3.66
N LEU A 86 6.37 -8.72 -4.87
CA LEU A 86 5.19 -8.92 -5.71
C LEU A 86 4.18 -9.85 -5.04
N ARG A 87 4.63 -10.96 -4.44
CA ARG A 87 3.77 -11.87 -3.66
C ARG A 87 3.17 -11.15 -2.44
N ALA A 88 3.99 -10.45 -1.66
CA ALA A 88 3.56 -9.79 -0.43
C ALA A 88 2.48 -8.72 -0.70
N VAL A 89 2.66 -7.90 -1.75
CA VAL A 89 1.66 -6.93 -2.17
C VAL A 89 0.41 -7.62 -2.71
N SER A 90 0.54 -8.68 -3.50
CA SER A 90 -0.62 -9.42 -4.03
C SER A 90 -1.45 -10.05 -2.91
N ALA A 91 -0.80 -10.73 -1.95
CA ALA A 91 -1.44 -11.27 -0.75
C ALA A 91 -2.16 -10.18 0.07
N TRP A 92 -1.50 -9.02 0.29
CA TRP A 92 -2.09 -7.88 0.97
C TRP A 92 -3.34 -7.36 0.25
N ARG A 93 -3.29 -7.23 -1.08
CA ARG A 93 -4.42 -6.77 -1.90
C ARG A 93 -5.59 -7.74 -1.91
N LEU A 94 -5.35 -9.03 -1.76
CA LEU A 94 -6.36 -10.09 -1.61
C LEU A 94 -6.93 -10.20 -0.18
N GLY A 95 -6.32 -9.54 0.80
CA GLY A 95 -6.69 -9.66 2.21
C GLY A 95 -6.02 -10.82 2.97
N ASP A 96 -5.11 -11.57 2.35
CA ASP A 96 -4.27 -12.55 3.05
C ASP A 96 -3.12 -11.83 3.78
N PHE A 97 -3.47 -11.21 4.90
CA PHE A 97 -2.54 -10.47 5.75
C PHE A 97 -1.52 -11.35 6.48
N SER A 98 -1.71 -12.68 6.49
CA SER A 98 -0.76 -13.61 7.07
C SER A 98 0.36 -13.87 6.07
N ASP A 99 0.03 -14.29 4.85
CA ASP A 99 1.03 -14.55 3.81
C ASP A 99 1.71 -13.27 3.34
N ALA A 100 1.01 -12.13 3.36
CA ALA A 100 1.60 -10.82 3.07
C ALA A 100 2.75 -10.47 4.04
N ARG A 101 2.56 -10.68 5.36
CA ARG A 101 3.62 -10.46 6.37
C ARG A 101 4.76 -11.45 6.22
N THR A 102 4.46 -12.75 6.10
CA THR A 102 5.48 -13.79 5.91
C THR A 102 6.33 -13.53 4.67
N SER A 103 5.68 -13.16 3.55
CA SER A 103 6.36 -12.81 2.30
C SER A 103 7.18 -11.53 2.43
N ALA A 104 6.71 -10.52 3.18
CA ALA A 104 7.46 -9.29 3.40
C ALA A 104 8.76 -9.53 4.19
N VAL A 105 8.67 -10.29 5.30
CA VAL A 105 9.84 -10.68 6.10
C VAL A 105 10.81 -11.52 5.27
N ALA A 106 10.31 -12.53 4.55
CA ALA A 106 11.13 -13.36 3.67
C ALA A 106 11.83 -12.54 2.58
N GLY A 107 11.16 -11.52 2.03
CA GLY A 107 11.75 -10.57 1.07
C GLY A 107 12.88 -9.75 1.67
N ILE A 108 12.69 -9.20 2.87
CA ILE A 108 13.71 -8.43 3.59
C ILE A 108 14.94 -9.29 3.88
N ASP A 109 14.73 -10.54 4.32
CA ASP A 109 15.79 -11.51 4.59
C ASP A 109 16.59 -11.96 3.35
N LYS A 110 16.11 -11.67 2.12
CA LYS A 110 16.85 -11.92 0.86
C LYS A 110 17.55 -10.67 0.30
N LEU A 111 17.41 -9.49 0.91
CA LEU A 111 18.12 -8.29 0.46
C LEU A 111 19.61 -8.38 0.80
N SER A 112 20.46 -8.11 -0.19
CA SER A 112 21.87 -7.81 0.07
C SER A 112 22.02 -6.43 0.72
N GLU A 113 23.18 -6.16 1.35
CA GLU A 113 23.46 -4.84 1.96
C GLU A 113 23.28 -3.68 0.98
N VAL A 114 23.68 -3.86 -0.29
CA VAL A 114 23.54 -2.86 -1.36
C VAL A 114 22.07 -2.56 -1.70
N GLN A 115 21.14 -3.47 -1.36
CA GLN A 115 19.71 -3.30 -1.55
C GLN A 115 18.99 -2.75 -0.30
N ARG A 116 19.67 -2.58 0.84
CA ARG A 116 19.10 -1.88 2.00
C ARG A 116 18.94 -0.40 1.66
N GLY A 117 17.78 0.15 1.97
CA GLY A 117 17.40 1.51 1.56
C GLY A 117 17.24 1.67 0.04
N SER A 118 16.86 0.60 -0.66
CA SER A 118 16.30 0.64 -2.01
C SER A 118 14.77 0.72 -1.99
N ARG A 119 14.15 1.02 -3.14
CA ARG A 119 12.69 0.97 -3.35
C ARG A 119 12.05 -0.28 -2.74
N ASP A 120 12.57 -1.46 -3.06
CA ASP A 120 11.96 -2.73 -2.67
C ASP A 120 12.08 -2.96 -1.16
N HIS A 121 13.19 -2.55 -0.52
CA HIS A 121 13.33 -2.57 0.95
C HIS A 121 12.28 -1.71 1.63
N VAL A 122 12.10 -0.47 1.17
CA VAL A 122 11.14 0.47 1.77
C VAL A 122 9.70 -0.01 1.56
N MET A 123 9.36 -0.52 0.36
CA MET A 123 8.06 -1.11 0.09
C MET A 123 7.74 -2.30 1.00
N LEU A 124 8.69 -3.22 1.18
CA LEU A 124 8.54 -4.38 2.07
C LEU A 124 8.39 -3.93 3.55
N ALA A 125 9.20 -2.96 3.98
CA ALA A 125 9.19 -2.48 5.37
C ALA A 125 7.92 -1.69 5.73
N MET A 126 7.35 -0.92 4.79
CA MET A 126 6.07 -0.22 5.00
C MET A 126 4.86 -1.16 5.03
N LEU A 127 4.97 -2.39 4.53
CA LEU A 127 3.81 -3.24 4.27
C LEU A 127 3.02 -3.60 5.55
N ASP A 128 3.67 -3.75 6.70
CA ASP A 128 2.96 -4.08 7.95
C ASP A 128 2.00 -2.94 8.37
N GLY A 129 2.41 -1.68 8.23
CA GLY A 129 1.52 -0.53 8.44
C GLY A 129 0.34 -0.49 7.46
N LEU A 130 0.58 -0.82 6.18
CA LEU A 130 -0.46 -0.92 5.15
C LEU A 130 -1.45 -2.07 5.42
N ILE A 131 -0.96 -3.18 5.96
CA ILE A 131 -1.76 -4.34 6.36
C ILE A 131 -2.63 -3.98 7.57
N ILE A 132 -2.08 -3.32 8.59
CA ILE A 132 -2.83 -2.90 9.79
C ILE A 132 -3.95 -1.91 9.43
N ASP A 133 -3.69 -0.91 8.58
CA ASP A 133 -4.71 0.00 8.04
C ASP A 133 -5.83 -0.74 7.30
N SER A 134 -5.47 -1.77 6.52
CA SER A 134 -6.43 -2.56 5.75
C SER A 134 -7.27 -3.50 6.62
N ASP A 135 -6.67 -4.08 7.66
CA ASP A 135 -7.34 -4.90 8.67
C ASP A 135 -8.30 -4.05 9.53
N LEU A 136 -7.92 -2.84 9.91
CA LEU A 136 -8.81 -1.87 10.54
C LEU A 136 -10.03 -1.54 9.66
N LEU A 137 -9.85 -1.34 8.35
CA LEU A 137 -10.96 -1.13 7.42
C LEU A 137 -11.86 -2.37 7.26
N ILE A 138 -11.35 -3.60 7.41
CA ILE A 138 -12.18 -4.81 7.47
C ILE A 138 -12.97 -4.83 8.80
N LYS A 139 -12.28 -4.71 9.94
CA LYS A 139 -12.88 -4.61 11.29
C LYS A 139 -13.97 -3.52 11.40
N PHE A 140 -13.82 -2.42 10.67
CA PHE A 140 -14.79 -1.33 10.58
C PHE A 140 -16.04 -1.70 9.76
N ARG A 141 -15.84 -2.30 8.58
CA ARG A 141 -16.92 -2.77 7.70
C ARG A 141 -17.73 -3.89 8.34
N ASP A 142 -17.07 -4.83 9.01
CA ASP A 142 -17.71 -5.95 9.73
C ASP A 142 -18.60 -5.46 10.90
N ARG A 143 -18.33 -4.27 11.43
CA ARG A 143 -19.18 -3.57 12.42
C ARG A 143 -20.27 -2.69 11.79
N GLY A 144 -20.52 -2.82 10.49
CA GLY A 144 -21.53 -2.04 9.77
C GLY A 144 -21.17 -0.55 9.65
N ASN A 145 -19.87 -0.23 9.55
CA ASN A 145 -19.34 1.14 9.48
C ASN A 145 -19.73 2.01 10.69
N ARG A 146 -19.81 1.41 11.89
CA ARG A 146 -20.08 2.06 13.17
C ARG A 146 -19.11 1.56 14.24
N VAL A 147 -18.63 2.46 15.08
CA VAL A 147 -17.70 2.15 16.17
C VAL A 147 -18.23 2.75 17.47
N THR A 148 -18.25 1.93 18.53
CA THR A 148 -18.55 2.42 19.89
C THR A 148 -17.31 3.05 20.50
N ILE A 149 -17.44 3.91 21.51
CA ILE A 149 -16.26 4.46 22.20
C ILE A 149 -15.38 3.36 22.84
N ASN A 150 -15.99 2.24 23.26
CA ASN A 150 -15.27 1.09 23.79
C ASN A 150 -14.48 0.35 22.71
N ASP A 151 -15.08 0.06 21.54
CA ASP A 151 -14.34 -0.49 20.39
C ASP A 151 -13.23 0.47 19.95
N TYR A 152 -13.51 1.78 19.93
CA TYR A 152 -12.54 2.80 19.58
C TYR A 152 -11.30 2.73 20.47
N GLN A 153 -11.49 2.74 21.79
CA GLN A 153 -10.40 2.74 22.77
C GLN A 153 -9.66 1.40 22.86
N SER A 154 -10.33 0.27 22.67
CA SER A 154 -9.76 -1.07 22.90
C SER A 154 -9.19 -1.75 21.65
N ILE A 155 -9.60 -1.34 20.46
CA ILE A 155 -9.19 -1.96 19.19
C ILE A 155 -8.65 -0.89 18.25
N PHE A 156 -9.50 0.05 17.84
CA PHE A 156 -9.19 0.92 16.71
C PHE A 156 -8.04 1.89 17.00
N SER A 157 -8.02 2.54 18.17
CA SER A 157 -7.03 3.58 18.53
C SER A 157 -5.63 3.00 18.76
N PRO A 158 -5.45 1.85 19.45
CA PRO A 158 -4.16 1.15 19.52
C PRO A 158 -3.67 0.61 18.18
N ASP A 159 -4.54 -0.01 17.38
CA ASP A 159 -4.17 -0.55 16.07
C ASP A 159 -3.78 0.59 15.10
N PHE A 160 -4.46 1.75 15.13
CA PHE A 160 -4.09 2.92 14.32
C PHE A 160 -2.71 3.46 14.68
N ASP A 161 -2.42 3.62 15.98
CA ASP A 161 -1.12 4.10 16.46
C ASP A 161 0.01 3.15 16.00
N THR A 162 -0.24 1.85 16.12
CA THR A 162 0.67 0.78 15.66
C THR A 162 0.88 0.81 14.15
N GLY A 163 -0.21 0.94 13.37
CA GLY A 163 -0.16 0.97 11.90
C GLY A 163 0.52 2.22 11.34
N LEU A 164 0.23 3.39 11.92
CA LEU A 164 0.89 4.65 11.60
C LEU A 164 2.38 4.57 11.91
N LYS A 165 2.74 4.10 13.10
CA LYS A 165 4.16 3.92 13.48
C LYS A 165 4.88 2.92 12.57
N ALA A 166 4.25 1.79 12.22
CA ALA A 166 4.86 0.79 11.34
C ALA A 166 5.08 1.33 9.91
N LEU A 167 4.15 2.15 9.40
CA LEU A 167 4.32 2.84 8.11
C LEU A 167 5.51 3.83 8.16
N ASP A 168 5.62 4.60 9.23
CA ASP A 168 6.67 5.60 9.44
C ASP A 168 8.05 4.97 9.62
N ASP A 169 8.16 3.96 10.50
CA ASP A 169 9.40 3.20 10.74
C ASP A 169 9.85 2.46 9.47
N GLY A 170 8.89 2.02 8.64
CA GLY A 170 9.11 1.42 7.33
C GLY A 170 9.65 2.41 6.30
N PHE A 171 9.10 3.63 6.22
CA PHE A 171 9.63 4.67 5.36
C PHE A 171 10.97 5.24 5.85
N ALA A 172 11.21 5.26 7.17
CA ALA A 172 12.49 5.62 7.76
C ALA A 172 13.66 4.69 7.35
N GLN A 173 13.37 3.53 6.74
CA GLN A 173 14.36 2.68 6.09
C GLN A 173 14.88 3.22 4.75
N ALA A 174 14.40 4.36 4.27
CA ALA A 174 14.83 4.96 3.01
C ALA A 174 16.31 5.36 3.05
N GLY A 175 17.04 4.99 1.99
CA GLY A 175 18.46 5.30 1.84
C GLY A 175 18.75 6.06 0.55
N PRO A 176 20.03 6.30 0.22
CA PRO A 176 20.44 6.99 -1.01
C PRO A 176 19.99 6.33 -2.32
N ALA A 177 19.57 5.05 -2.27
CA ALA A 177 19.03 4.29 -3.39
C ALA A 177 17.49 4.27 -3.45
N THR A 178 16.81 4.97 -2.54
CA THR A 178 15.35 5.15 -2.57
C THR A 178 15.00 6.24 -3.58
N PRO A 179 14.21 5.95 -4.63
CA PRO A 179 13.81 6.96 -5.61
C PRO A 179 12.75 7.93 -5.02
N PRO A 180 12.70 9.21 -5.43
CA PRO A 180 11.79 10.22 -4.86
C PRO A 180 10.31 9.82 -4.87
N GLU A 181 9.89 9.03 -5.87
CA GLU A 181 8.55 8.47 -6.04
C GLU A 181 8.09 7.68 -4.80
N MET A 182 9.01 7.05 -4.06
CA MET A 182 8.70 6.35 -2.81
C MET A 182 8.25 7.30 -1.70
N GLY A 183 8.75 8.53 -1.67
CA GLY A 183 8.26 9.56 -0.76
C GLY A 183 6.82 9.94 -1.07
N TRP A 184 6.50 10.16 -2.35
CA TRP A 184 5.12 10.47 -2.77
C TRP A 184 4.16 9.30 -2.50
N TYR A 185 4.62 8.06 -2.68
CA TYR A 185 3.85 6.86 -2.36
C TYR A 185 3.61 6.69 -0.85
N TYR A 186 4.63 6.94 -0.01
CA TYR A 186 4.49 6.99 1.44
C TYR A 186 3.48 8.08 1.88
N HIS A 187 3.61 9.31 1.39
CA HIS A 187 2.69 10.41 1.71
C HIS A 187 1.25 10.10 1.28
N TYR A 188 1.05 9.43 0.13
CA TYR A 188 -0.27 8.97 -0.30
C TYR A 188 -0.88 7.94 0.66
N HIS A 189 -0.11 6.95 1.12
CA HIS A 189 -0.62 5.96 2.07
C HIS A 189 -0.83 6.54 3.47
N ARG A 190 0.03 7.45 3.92
CA ARG A 190 -0.18 8.19 5.17
C ARG A 190 -1.43 9.06 5.11
N TRP A 191 -1.68 9.76 3.99
CA TRP A 191 -2.94 10.45 3.72
C TRP A 191 -4.15 9.49 3.80
N ARG A 192 -4.07 8.34 3.13
CA ARG A 192 -5.15 7.33 3.11
C ARG A 192 -5.47 6.82 4.52
N LEU A 193 -4.45 6.46 5.28
CA LEU A 193 -4.55 5.99 6.66
C LEU A 193 -5.21 7.06 7.56
N LEU A 194 -4.81 8.33 7.44
CA LEU A 194 -5.45 9.44 8.15
C LEU A 194 -6.92 9.67 7.76
N GLN A 195 -7.27 9.51 6.49
CA GLN A 195 -8.65 9.64 6.00
C GLN A 195 -9.54 8.44 6.40
N ASN A 196 -9.01 7.21 6.38
CA ASN A 196 -9.64 6.03 6.97
C ASN A 196 -9.92 6.25 8.46
N TRP A 197 -8.91 6.75 9.18
CA TRP A 197 -9.00 7.02 10.62
C TRP A 197 -10.03 8.10 10.95
N ARG A 198 -10.02 9.20 10.20
CA ARG A 198 -11.04 10.25 10.28
C ARG A 198 -12.44 9.70 10.02
N THR A 199 -12.59 8.71 9.16
CA THR A 199 -13.89 8.04 8.90
C THR A 199 -14.32 7.20 10.10
N VAL A 200 -13.42 6.41 10.69
CA VAL A 200 -13.66 5.67 11.95
C VAL A 200 -14.10 6.61 13.06
N VAL A 201 -13.35 7.69 13.32
CA VAL A 201 -13.67 8.69 14.36
C VAL A 201 -15.04 9.33 14.12
N ASN A 202 -15.37 9.70 12.88
CA ASN A 202 -16.67 10.30 12.57
C ASN A 202 -17.84 9.31 12.63
N SER A 203 -17.59 8.00 12.58
CA SER A 203 -18.64 6.97 12.70
C SER A 203 -19.24 6.87 14.11
N ILE A 204 -18.47 7.29 15.13
CA ILE A 204 -18.81 7.29 16.56
C ILE A 204 -19.98 8.25 16.81
N ASN A 205 -20.80 7.97 17.84
CA ASN A 205 -21.91 8.82 18.25
C ASN A 205 -21.44 10.25 18.60
N ASP A 206 -22.34 11.24 18.52
CA ASP A 206 -21.97 12.66 18.70
C ASP A 206 -21.44 12.98 20.11
N GLN A 207 -21.89 12.25 21.14
CA GLN A 207 -21.50 12.46 22.53
C GLN A 207 -20.04 12.08 22.79
N ASP A 208 -19.60 10.95 22.24
CA ASP A 208 -18.26 10.40 22.48
C ASP A 208 -17.24 10.82 21.40
N ARG A 209 -17.70 11.31 20.23
CA ARG A 209 -16.83 11.71 19.12
C ARG A 209 -15.83 12.81 19.51
N ALA A 210 -16.18 13.71 20.43
CA ALA A 210 -15.27 14.74 20.90
C ALA A 210 -14.02 14.15 21.58
N THR A 211 -14.20 13.11 22.40
CA THR A 211 -13.10 12.37 23.05
C THR A 211 -12.24 11.62 22.03
N ALA A 212 -12.85 10.97 21.06
CA ALA A 212 -12.13 10.26 19.99
C ALA A 212 -11.31 11.21 19.10
N ARG A 213 -11.84 12.42 18.81
CA ARG A 213 -11.08 13.46 18.08
C ARG A 213 -9.88 13.94 18.89
N ALA A 214 -10.06 14.28 20.16
CA ALA A 214 -8.96 14.74 21.02
C ALA A 214 -7.85 13.68 21.18
N ASP A 215 -8.21 12.40 21.31
CA ASP A 215 -7.22 11.29 21.30
C ASP A 215 -6.49 11.20 19.94
N SER A 216 -7.22 11.27 18.82
CA SER A 216 -6.63 11.23 17.47
C SER A 216 -5.67 12.40 17.21
N GLU A 217 -6.07 13.61 17.59
CA GLU A 217 -5.24 14.82 17.53
C GLU A 217 -3.98 14.68 18.39
N GLY A 218 -4.10 14.04 19.57
CA GLY A 218 -2.97 13.74 20.44
C GLY A 218 -1.94 12.78 19.85
N LYS A 219 -2.36 11.84 18.97
CA LYS A 219 -1.46 10.91 18.27
C LYS A 219 -0.82 11.51 17.03
N VAL A 220 -1.61 12.23 16.23
CA VAL A 220 -1.15 12.82 14.96
C VAL A 220 -0.41 14.15 15.19
N GLY A 221 -0.61 14.79 16.36
CA GLY A 221 -0.04 16.07 16.75
C GLY A 221 -0.87 17.29 16.33
N GLN A 222 -1.93 17.09 15.55
CA GLN A 222 -2.79 18.14 14.98
C GLN A 222 -4.13 17.57 14.49
N ASP A 223 -5.04 18.44 14.05
CA ASP A 223 -6.30 18.05 13.42
C ASP A 223 -6.09 17.13 12.19
N LEU A 224 -6.91 16.08 12.11
CA LEU A 224 -6.80 15.07 11.06
C LEU A 224 -6.97 15.64 9.66
N ARG A 225 -7.83 16.65 9.47
CA ARG A 225 -8.01 17.29 8.16
C ARG A 225 -6.77 18.10 7.79
N GLN A 226 -6.20 18.87 8.72
CA GLN A 226 -4.94 19.57 8.48
C GLN A 226 -3.81 18.59 8.11
N ALA A 227 -3.65 17.51 8.88
CA ALA A 227 -2.66 16.46 8.57
C ALA A 227 -2.83 15.85 7.18
N MET A 228 -4.08 15.56 6.76
CA MET A 228 -4.37 15.08 5.42
C MET A 228 -3.96 16.09 4.33
N GLU A 229 -4.32 17.37 4.45
CA GLU A 229 -3.93 18.37 3.45
C GLU A 229 -2.41 18.57 3.39
N GLU A 230 -1.70 18.44 4.52
CA GLU A 230 -0.23 18.48 4.57
C GLU A 230 0.43 17.27 3.90
N GLU A 231 -0.06 16.05 4.09
CA GLU A 231 0.45 14.88 3.36
C GLU A 231 0.16 14.98 1.85
N LYS A 232 -1.03 15.47 1.48
CA LYS A 232 -1.42 15.73 0.08
C LYS A 232 -0.50 16.78 -0.57
N GLY A 233 -0.13 17.83 0.16
CA GLY A 233 0.79 18.88 -0.29
C GLY A 233 2.25 18.44 -0.48
N LYS A 234 2.64 17.24 0.01
CA LYS A 234 3.97 16.65 -0.21
C LYS A 234 4.04 15.83 -1.52
N ILE A 235 2.93 15.69 -2.24
CA ILE A 235 2.83 15.02 -3.53
C ILE A 235 2.73 16.10 -4.64
N PRO A 236 3.56 16.08 -5.70
CA PRO A 236 3.49 17.08 -6.77
C PRO A 236 2.10 17.13 -7.43
N ASP A 237 1.53 18.33 -7.63
CA ASP A 237 0.14 18.54 -8.10
C ASP A 237 -0.23 17.76 -9.39
N ASN A 238 0.74 17.53 -10.28
CA ASN A 238 0.56 16.81 -11.53
C ASN A 238 0.81 15.29 -11.44
N HIS A 239 1.09 14.77 -10.25
CA HIS A 239 1.39 13.36 -10.02
C HIS A 239 0.10 12.49 -10.03
N PRO A 240 0.10 11.28 -10.64
CA PRO A 240 -1.07 10.41 -10.72
C PRO A 240 -1.78 10.10 -9.39
N LEU A 241 -1.05 10.10 -8.25
CA LEU A 241 -1.63 9.84 -6.93
C LEU A 241 -2.72 10.85 -6.53
N HIS A 242 -2.69 12.09 -7.03
CA HIS A 242 -3.78 13.06 -6.81
C HIS A 242 -5.11 12.61 -7.42
N LEU A 243 -5.10 11.79 -8.48
CA LEU A 243 -6.32 11.21 -9.06
C LEU A 243 -6.93 10.16 -8.11
N LEU A 244 -6.09 9.36 -7.43
CA LEU A 244 -6.55 8.39 -6.44
C LEU A 244 -7.09 9.08 -5.19
N ILE A 245 -6.40 10.13 -4.71
CA ILE A 245 -6.86 11.00 -3.61
C ILE A 245 -8.25 11.56 -3.94
N PHE A 246 -8.39 12.21 -5.09
CA PHE A 246 -9.64 12.83 -5.54
C PHE A 246 -10.79 11.83 -5.73
N ALA A 247 -10.50 10.60 -6.14
CA ALA A 247 -11.51 9.55 -6.27
C ALA A 247 -12.00 9.08 -4.90
N HIS A 248 -11.09 8.87 -3.95
CA HIS A 248 -11.40 8.46 -2.58
C HIS A 248 -12.01 9.60 -1.73
N GLU A 249 -11.77 10.87 -2.06
CA GLU A 249 -12.49 12.02 -1.49
C GLU A 249 -13.97 12.10 -1.92
N LYS A 250 -14.40 11.29 -2.90
CA LYS A 250 -15.74 11.29 -3.48
C LYS A 250 -16.58 10.04 -3.18
N SER A 251 -15.97 8.98 -2.65
CA SER A 251 -16.63 7.74 -2.22
C SER A 251 -17.17 7.84 -0.81
#